data_AF-A0AAN7YT58-F1
#
_entry.id   AF-A0AAN7YT58-F1
#
_cell.length_a   1.000
_cell.length_b   1.000
_cell.length_c   1.000
_cell.angle_alpha   90.00
_cell.angle_beta   90.00
_cell.angle_gamma   90.00
#
_symmetry.space_group_name_H-M   'P 1'
#
loop_
_entity.id
_entity.type
_entity.pdbx_description
1 polymer ?
#
loop_
_entity_poly.entity_id
_entity_poly.type
_entity_poly.pdbx_seq_one_letter_code
_entity_poly.pdbx_strand_id
1 'polypeptide(L)'
;MEIKPAKILIYYTSDDQKKVVEEMIEKFLDLGIITRSKSNCSSPIIRDEIIKKEEKLKWDEEIKNIEFAINSSTNTSTQRSPMNIVFGFEPRMPININTRYNIQFTEATNYFTQVARDNMVDAQINQAIQCNKIREDIEYEEGDWVLIKITHY
;
A
#
# COMPACT_ATOMS: atom_id res chain seq x y z
N MET A 1 -37.32 16.64 14.52
CA MET A 1 -37.32 15.78 13.32
C MET A 1 -36.17 14.82 13.45
N GLU A 2 -36.44 13.53 13.66
CA GLU A 2 -35.40 12.49 13.64
C GLU A 2 -34.93 12.27 12.20
N ILE A 3 -33.66 12.59 11.93
CA ILE A 3 -33.03 12.32 10.64
C ILE A 3 -32.57 10.87 10.66
N LYS A 4 -33.29 9.99 9.96
CA LYS A 4 -32.81 8.63 9.73
C LYS A 4 -31.61 8.67 8.78
N PRO A 5 -30.46 8.06 9.12
CA PRO A 5 -29.29 8.08 8.26
C PRO A 5 -29.63 7.40 6.92
N ALA A 6 -29.24 8.05 5.82
CA ALA A 6 -29.36 7.50 4.50
C ALA A 6 -28.63 6.15 4.45
N LYS A 7 -29.30 5.11 3.91
CA LYS A 7 -28.67 3.81 3.66
C LYS A 7 -27.42 4.03 2.81
N ILE A 8 -26.25 3.84 3.41
CA ILE A 8 -24.97 3.86 2.71
C ILE A 8 -24.94 2.62 1.81
N LEU A 9 -25.06 2.83 0.50
CA LEU A 9 -24.83 1.79 -0.50
C LEU A 9 -23.33 1.63 -0.67
N ILE A 10 -22.78 0.58 -0.07
CA ILE A 10 -21.43 0.10 -0.34
C ILE A 10 -21.48 -0.48 -1.77
N TYR A 11 -20.82 0.17 -2.72
CA TYR A 11 -20.71 -0.37 -4.08
C TYR A 11 -19.80 -1.60 -4.05
N TYR A 12 -20.39 -2.78 -4.12
CA TYR A 12 -19.71 -3.93 -4.70
C TYR A 12 -19.75 -3.71 -6.22
N THR A 13 -18.59 -3.62 -6.87
CA THR A 13 -18.51 -3.78 -8.32
C THR A 13 -19.21 -5.08 -8.66
N SER A 14 -20.25 -5.04 -9.50
CA SER A 14 -20.89 -6.29 -9.94
C SER A 14 -19.88 -7.12 -10.73
N ASP A 15 -20.01 -8.46 -10.70
CA ASP A 15 -19.09 -9.37 -11.41
C ASP A 15 -18.95 -9.01 -12.91
N ASP A 16 -20.02 -8.48 -13.52
CA ASP A 16 -20.02 -7.99 -14.90
C ASP A 16 -19.10 -6.77 -15.12
N GLN A 17 -19.07 -5.82 -14.17
CA GLN A 17 -18.20 -4.65 -14.27
C GLN A 17 -16.73 -5.03 -14.06
N LYS A 18 -16.46 -6.02 -13.21
CA LYS A 18 -15.11 -6.54 -12.98
C LYS A 18 -14.54 -7.17 -14.27
N LYS A 19 -15.35 -7.97 -14.96
CA LYS A 19 -14.96 -8.62 -16.22
C LYS A 19 -14.58 -7.63 -17.31
N VAL A 20 -15.37 -6.56 -17.47
CA VAL A 20 -15.09 -5.49 -18.44
C VAL A 20 -13.75 -4.80 -18.14
N VAL A 21 -13.46 -4.56 -16.86
CA VAL A 21 -12.20 -3.96 -16.43
C VAL A 21 -11.01 -4.89 -16.69
N GLU A 22 -11.16 -6.20 -16.43
CA GLU A 22 -10.12 -7.20 -16.69
C GLU A 22 -9.83 -7.35 -18.19
N GLU A 23 -10.86 -7.42 -19.04
CA GLU A 23 -10.70 -7.45 -20.51
C GLU A 23 -10.00 -6.18 -21.03
N MET A 24 -10.31 -5.03 -20.44
CA MET A 24 -9.66 -3.77 -20.79
C MET A 24 -8.18 -3.74 -20.37
N ILE A 25 -7.85 -4.29 -19.20
CA ILE A 25 -6.48 -4.40 -18.70
C ILE A 25 -5.64 -5.30 -19.62
N GLU A 26 -6.14 -6.47 -20.00
CA GLU A 26 -5.42 -7.38 -20.92
C GLU A 26 -5.21 -6.73 -22.30
N LYS A 27 -6.23 -6.07 -22.84
CA LYS A 27 -6.10 -5.32 -24.11
C LYS A 27 -5.05 -4.21 -24.01
N PHE A 28 -4.96 -3.52 -22.87
CA PHE A 28 -3.96 -2.46 -22.68
C PHE A 28 -2.55 -3.01 -22.47
N LEU A 29 -2.40 -4.23 -21.93
CA LEU A 29 -1.13 -4.94 -21.86
C LEU A 29 -0.66 -5.37 -23.26
N ASP A 30 -1.55 -5.96 -24.07
CA ASP A 30 -1.25 -6.38 -25.45
C ASP A 30 -0.87 -5.21 -26.36
N LEU A 31 -1.56 -4.08 -26.20
CA LEU A 31 -1.24 -2.85 -26.91
C LEU A 31 0.01 -2.13 -26.37
N GLY A 32 0.61 -2.63 -25.28
CA GLY A 32 1.79 -2.04 -24.64
C GLY A 32 1.54 -0.67 -24.00
N ILE A 33 0.27 -0.30 -23.78
CA ILE A 33 -0.15 0.96 -23.16
C ILE A 33 0.20 0.95 -21.67
N ILE A 34 0.04 -0.21 -21.03
CA ILE A 34 0.43 -0.45 -19.64
C ILE A 34 1.39 -1.63 -19.57
N THR A 35 2.18 -1.71 -18.50
CA THR A 35 3.05 -2.87 -18.22
C THR A 35 2.71 -3.43 -16.85
N ARG A 36 2.84 -4.75 -16.68
CA ARG A 36 2.66 -5.35 -15.35
C ARG A 36 3.65 -4.72 -14.38
N SER A 37 3.15 -4.38 -13.20
CA SER A 37 3.94 -3.70 -12.18
C SER A 37 5.14 -4.55 -11.80
N LYS A 38 6.35 -4.00 -11.98
CA LYS A 38 7.61 -4.58 -11.48
C LYS A 38 7.90 -4.19 -10.02
N SER A 39 6.90 -3.61 -9.34
CA SER A 39 7.06 -3.09 -7.99
C SER A 39 7.35 -4.21 -7.00
N ASN A 40 8.49 -4.09 -6.30
CA ASN A 40 8.86 -4.96 -5.18
C ASN A 40 7.98 -4.76 -3.93
N CYS A 41 6.99 -3.88 -3.98
CA CYS A 41 6.15 -3.47 -2.85
C CYS A 41 5.01 -4.45 -2.56
N SER A 42 4.96 -5.56 -3.31
CA SER A 42 4.09 -6.69 -2.99
C SER A 42 4.85 -7.95 -3.36
N SER A 43 4.97 -8.90 -2.43
CA SER A 43 5.59 -10.19 -2.71
C SER A 43 4.97 -10.78 -4.00
N PRO A 44 5.75 -10.94 -5.09
CA PRO A 44 5.22 -11.38 -6.38
C PRO A 44 4.50 -12.73 -6.29
N ILE A 45 4.94 -13.57 -5.34
CA ILE A 45 4.41 -14.92 -5.11
C ILE A 45 2.98 -14.85 -4.56
N ILE A 46 2.73 -14.02 -3.55
CA ILE A 46 1.42 -13.97 -2.90
C ILE A 46 0.39 -13.23 -3.75
N ARG A 47 0.80 -12.18 -4.49
CA ARG A 47 -0.11 -11.54 -5.46
C ARG A 47 -0.55 -12.53 -6.54
N ASP A 48 0.38 -13.26 -7.13
CA ASP A 48 0.05 -14.21 -8.19
C ASP A 48 -0.79 -15.39 -7.69
N GLU A 49 -0.55 -15.91 -6.47
CA GLU A 49 -1.36 -16.99 -5.90
C GLU A 49 -2.77 -16.53 -5.51
N ILE A 50 -2.91 -15.33 -4.93
CA ILE A 50 -4.22 -14.77 -4.54
C ILE A 50 -5.04 -14.39 -5.78
N ILE A 51 -4.42 -13.82 -6.81
CA ILE A 51 -5.10 -13.37 -8.04
C ILE A 51 -5.50 -14.55 -8.93
N LYS A 52 -4.78 -15.67 -8.90
CA LYS A 52 -5.10 -16.87 -9.70
C LYS A 52 -6.25 -17.71 -9.15
N LYS A 53 -6.70 -17.49 -7.92
CA LYS A 53 -7.88 -18.20 -7.39
C LYS A 53 -9.16 -17.53 -7.95
N GLU A 54 -9.80 -18.20 -8.91
CA GLU A 54 -11.11 -17.79 -9.48
C GLU A 54 -12.26 -17.90 -8.46
N GLU A 55 -12.06 -18.59 -7.33
CA GLU A 55 -13.04 -18.67 -6.25
C GLU A 55 -13.05 -17.39 -5.39
N LYS A 56 -14.23 -17.00 -4.89
CA LYS A 56 -14.37 -15.93 -3.89
C LYS A 56 -13.37 -16.18 -2.76
N LEU A 57 -12.39 -15.29 -2.63
CA LEU A 57 -11.37 -15.32 -1.58
C LEU A 57 -12.03 -15.53 -0.23
N LYS A 58 -11.81 -16.71 0.36
CA LYS A 58 -12.06 -16.96 1.77
C LYS A 58 -11.00 -16.23 2.57
N TRP A 59 -11.26 -14.95 2.80
CA TRP A 59 -10.30 -14.02 3.39
C TRP A 59 -9.82 -14.50 4.77
N ASP A 60 -10.65 -15.24 5.50
CA ASP A 60 -10.39 -15.84 6.80
C ASP A 60 -9.34 -16.96 6.75
N GLU A 61 -9.40 -17.80 5.71
CA GLU A 61 -8.40 -18.86 5.47
C GLU A 61 -7.06 -18.26 4.97
N GLU A 62 -7.11 -17.13 4.26
CA GLU A 62 -5.95 -16.47 3.65
C GLU A 62 -5.25 -15.43 4.53
N ILE A 63 -5.76 -15.15 5.75
CA ILE A 63 -5.22 -14.10 6.65
C ILE A 63 -3.70 -14.24 6.83
N LYS A 64 -3.20 -15.46 7.02
CA LYS A 64 -1.78 -15.73 7.28
C LYS A 64 -0.91 -15.36 6.07
N ASN A 65 -1.40 -15.66 4.87
CA ASN A 65 -0.68 -15.36 3.63
C ASN A 65 -0.69 -13.86 3.35
N ILE A 66 -1.80 -13.18 3.64
CA ILE A 66 -1.94 -11.73 3.54
C ILE A 66 -1.01 -11.02 4.54
N GLU A 67 -1.01 -11.45 5.80
CA GLU A 67 -0.13 -10.93 6.84
C GLU A 67 1.33 -11.08 6.43
N PHE A 68 1.72 -12.28 5.98
CA PHE A 68 3.08 -12.54 5.51
C PHE A 68 3.45 -11.65 4.33
N ALA A 69 2.56 -11.48 3.35
CA ALA A 69 2.79 -10.62 2.21
C ALA A 69 3.00 -9.16 2.63
N ILE A 70 2.15 -8.62 3.51
CA ILE A 70 2.28 -7.25 4.00
C ILE A 70 3.59 -7.08 4.76
N ASN A 71 3.92 -8.02 5.65
CA ASN A 71 5.08 -7.94 6.53
C ASN A 71 6.42 -8.16 5.83
N SER A 72 6.44 -8.87 4.69
CA SER A 72 7.63 -9.09 3.85
C SER A 72 7.76 -8.10 2.68
N SER A 73 6.74 -7.27 2.44
CA SER A 73 6.77 -6.31 1.34
C SER A 73 7.47 -5.01 1.72
N THR A 74 8.35 -4.54 0.84
CA THR A 74 9.07 -3.28 1.04
C THR A 74 8.12 -2.09 0.88
N ASN A 75 8.00 -1.27 1.92
CA ASN A 75 7.26 -0.01 1.85
C ASN A 75 8.14 1.09 1.23
N THR A 76 7.56 1.92 0.35
CA THR A 76 8.31 2.97 -0.37
C THR A 76 8.79 4.10 0.54
N SER A 77 8.07 4.43 1.61
CA SER A 77 8.45 5.50 2.55
C SER A 77 9.58 5.07 3.47
N THR A 78 9.63 3.80 3.88
CA THR A 78 10.71 3.27 4.75
C THR A 78 11.84 2.63 3.97
N GLN A 79 11.62 2.28 2.69
CA GLN A 79 12.48 1.47 1.82
C GLN A 79 12.81 0.09 2.40
N ARG A 80 12.01 -0.40 3.35
CA ARG A 80 12.21 -1.65 4.10
C ARG A 80 10.88 -2.34 4.37
N SER A 81 10.90 -3.66 4.54
CA SER A 81 9.73 -4.43 5.00
C SER A 81 9.57 -4.33 6.52
N PRO A 82 8.34 -4.46 7.06
CA PRO A 82 8.13 -4.56 8.51
C PRO A 82 8.96 -5.67 9.17
N MET A 83 9.05 -6.85 8.54
CA MET A 83 9.85 -7.96 9.04
C MET A 83 11.35 -7.62 9.09
N ASN A 84 11.87 -6.93 8.08
CA ASN A 84 13.27 -6.52 8.10
C ASN A 84 13.57 -5.52 9.21
N ILE A 85 12.64 -4.61 9.51
CA ILE A 85 12.79 -3.64 10.61
C ILE A 85 12.73 -4.34 11.97
N VAL A 86 11.74 -5.22 12.18
CA VAL A 86 11.49 -5.88 13.46
C VAL A 86 12.50 -6.99 13.77
N PHE A 87 12.82 -7.82 12.78
CA PHE A 87 13.68 -8.99 12.96
C PHE A 87 15.13 -8.77 12.51
N GLY A 88 15.42 -7.68 11.82
CA GLY A 88 16.77 -7.40 11.34
C GLY A 88 17.19 -8.23 10.11
N PHE A 89 16.26 -9.00 9.52
CA PHE A 89 16.48 -9.77 8.30
C PHE A 89 15.17 -9.99 7.55
N GLU A 90 15.25 -10.32 6.27
CA GLU A 90 14.08 -10.72 5.48
C GLU A 90 13.86 -12.24 5.64
N PRO A 91 12.64 -12.73 5.90
CA PRO A 91 12.39 -14.15 6.01
C PRO A 91 12.78 -14.91 4.74
N ARG A 92 13.13 -16.19 4.90
CA ARG A 92 13.39 -17.07 3.76
C ARG A 92 12.08 -17.37 3.03
N MET A 93 12.03 -16.94 1.79
CA MET A 93 11.05 -17.21 0.76
C MET A 93 11.69 -18.10 -0.32
N PRO A 94 10.89 -18.82 -1.13
CA PRO A 94 11.41 -19.59 -2.26
C PRO A 94 12.36 -18.79 -3.17
N ILE A 95 12.08 -17.49 -3.35
CA ILE A 95 12.87 -16.59 -4.19
C ILE A 95 14.23 -16.18 -3.57
N ASN A 96 14.41 -16.26 -2.25
CA ASN A 96 15.62 -15.81 -1.56
C ASN A 96 16.27 -16.92 -0.70
N ILE A 97 15.94 -18.20 -0.98
CA ILE A 97 16.36 -19.35 -0.17
C ILE A 97 17.88 -19.51 -0.02
N ASN A 98 18.65 -18.96 -0.98
CA ASN A 98 20.12 -19.00 -0.99
C ASN A 98 20.77 -17.81 -0.26
N THR A 99 19.99 -16.85 0.24
CA THR A 99 20.54 -15.68 0.92
C THR A 99 21.01 -16.05 2.33
N ARG A 100 22.31 -15.91 2.59
CA ARG A 100 22.90 -16.11 3.92
C ARG A 100 22.93 -14.79 4.69
N TYR A 101 22.25 -14.73 5.83
CA TYR A 101 22.31 -13.60 6.76
C TYR A 101 23.37 -13.88 7.83
N ASN A 102 24.46 -13.12 7.83
CA ASN A 102 25.51 -13.14 8.87
C ASN A 102 25.41 -11.84 9.67
N ILE A 103 24.33 -11.64 10.43
CA ILE A 103 24.15 -10.41 11.21
C ILE A 103 23.73 -10.76 12.63
N GLN A 104 24.38 -10.15 13.61
CA GLN A 104 23.91 -10.17 15.00
C GLN A 104 22.56 -9.45 15.08
N PHE A 105 21.55 -10.20 15.54
CA PHE A 105 20.13 -9.82 15.48
C PHE A 105 19.83 -8.42 16.07
N THR A 106 20.40 -8.09 17.23
CA THR A 106 20.09 -6.86 17.97
C THR A 106 20.68 -5.60 17.36
N GLU A 107 21.84 -5.69 16.71
CA GLU A 107 22.47 -4.52 16.07
C GLU A 107 21.77 -4.21 14.74
N ALA A 108 21.36 -5.25 14.01
CA ALA A 108 20.64 -5.14 12.75
C ALA A 108 19.31 -4.39 12.90
N THR A 109 18.50 -4.73 13.91
CA THR A 109 17.18 -4.14 14.13
C THR A 109 17.26 -2.66 14.45
N ASN A 110 18.20 -2.26 15.32
CA ASN A 110 18.40 -0.87 15.69
C ASN A 110 18.84 -0.04 14.47
N TYR A 111 19.78 -0.57 13.68
CA TYR A 111 20.22 0.06 12.44
C TYR A 111 19.07 0.24 11.44
N PHE A 112 18.33 -0.83 11.12
CA PHE A 112 17.23 -0.74 10.16
C PHE A 112 16.07 0.12 10.65
N THR A 113 15.82 0.16 11.96
CA THR A 113 14.83 1.06 12.55
C THR A 113 15.23 2.52 12.39
N GLN A 114 16.50 2.86 12.60
CA GLN A 114 17.00 4.23 12.38
C GLN A 114 16.88 4.62 10.90
N VAL A 115 17.39 3.78 9.99
CA VAL A 115 17.30 4.03 8.54
C VAL A 115 15.85 4.19 8.07
N ALA A 116 14.93 3.35 8.56
CA ALA A 116 13.52 3.44 8.22
C ALA A 116 12.88 4.75 8.69
N ARG A 117 13.29 5.28 9.86
CA ARG A 117 12.83 6.58 10.36
C ARG A 117 13.36 7.72 9.52
N ASP A 118 14.63 7.71 9.17
CA ASP A 118 15.25 8.74 8.35
C ASP A 118 14.57 8.81 6.97
N ASN A 119 14.40 7.65 6.31
CA ASN A 119 13.68 7.56 5.04
C ASN A 119 12.23 8.06 5.15
N MET A 120 11.55 7.77 6.26
CA MET A 120 10.18 8.20 6.49
C MET A 120 10.08 9.74 6.63
N VAL A 121 11.06 10.37 7.29
CA VAL A 121 11.13 11.84 7.38
C VAL A 121 11.29 12.44 5.99
N ASP A 122 12.21 11.93 5.17
CA ASP A 122 12.38 12.39 3.78
C ASP A 122 11.12 12.18 2.95
N ALA A 123 10.45 11.03 3.10
CA ALA A 123 9.21 10.74 2.40
C ALA A 123 8.08 11.70 2.81
N GLN A 124 8.00 12.09 4.10
CA GLN A 124 7.03 13.07 4.59
C GLN A 124 7.32 14.47 4.05
N ILE A 125 8.59 14.90 4.05
CA ILE A 125 9.01 16.18 3.47
C ILE A 125 8.64 16.23 1.99
N ASN A 126 8.98 15.19 1.23
CA ASN A 126 8.64 15.12 -0.19
C ASN A 126 7.13 15.15 -0.42
N GLN A 127 6.35 14.42 0.36
CA GLN A 127 4.89 14.47 0.30
C GLN A 127 4.36 15.88 0.56
N ALA A 128 4.86 16.57 1.59
CA ALA A 128 4.49 17.94 1.88
C ALA A 128 4.82 18.87 0.71
N ILE A 129 6.02 18.78 0.15
CA ILE A 129 6.42 19.54 -1.05
C ILE A 129 5.45 19.27 -2.19
N GLN A 130 5.15 18.01 -2.52
CA GLN A 130 4.24 17.67 -3.62
C GLN A 130 2.82 18.19 -3.38
N CYS A 131 2.28 18.01 -2.18
CA CYS A 131 0.93 18.46 -1.83
C CYS A 131 0.83 19.99 -1.83
N ASN A 132 1.90 20.69 -1.47
CA ASN A 132 1.92 22.15 -1.39
C ASN A 132 2.21 22.83 -2.74
N LYS A 133 2.65 22.11 -3.79
CA LYS A 133 2.93 22.69 -5.12
C LYS A 133 1.82 23.55 -5.72
N ILE A 134 0.56 23.23 -5.41
CA ILE A 134 -0.64 23.86 -5.98
C ILE A 134 -1.37 24.69 -4.90
N ARG A 135 -0.90 24.62 -3.64
CA ARG A 135 -1.51 25.34 -2.53
C ARG A 135 -0.74 26.64 -2.33
N GLU A 136 -1.47 27.74 -2.29
CA GLU A 136 -0.93 29.01 -1.84
C GLU A 136 -1.17 29.13 -0.33
N ASP A 137 -0.18 29.67 0.39
CA ASP A 137 -0.37 30.07 1.77
C ASP A 137 -1.27 31.31 1.78
N ILE A 138 -2.56 31.10 2.03
CA ILE A 138 -3.56 32.16 2.12
C ILE A 138 -3.66 32.57 3.58
N GLU A 139 -3.32 33.83 3.86
CA GLU A 139 -3.62 34.49 5.13
C GLU A 139 -5.07 34.98 5.11
N TYR A 140 -5.82 34.74 6.19
CA TYR A 140 -7.22 35.14 6.32
C TYR A 140 -7.37 36.26 7.35
N GLU A 141 -8.28 37.20 7.09
CA GLU A 141 -8.61 38.29 8.01
C GLU A 141 -10.01 38.11 8.64
N GLU A 142 -10.26 38.82 9.75
CA GLU A 142 -11.56 38.82 10.39
C GLU A 142 -12.62 39.42 9.45
N GLY A 143 -13.64 38.61 9.09
CA GLY A 143 -14.71 38.99 8.17
C GLY A 143 -14.69 38.24 6.83
N ASP A 144 -13.64 37.47 6.55
CA ASP A 144 -13.55 36.65 5.34
C ASP A 144 -14.54 35.47 5.34
N TRP A 145 -15.18 35.25 4.19
CA TRP A 145 -16.07 34.12 3.98
C TRP A 145 -15.28 32.90 3.47
N VAL A 146 -15.22 31.84 4.28
CA VAL A 146 -14.55 30.59 3.92
C VAL A 146 -15.52 29.41 3.87
N LEU A 147 -15.26 28.47 2.96
CA LEU A 147 -16.03 27.23 2.83
C LEU A 147 -15.41 26.13 3.69
N ILE A 148 -16.19 25.57 4.61
CA ILE A 148 -15.75 24.44 5.46
C ILE A 148 -16.12 23.14 4.77
N LYS A 149 -15.11 22.29 4.53
CA LYS A 149 -15.35 20.90 4.13
C LYS A 149 -15.76 20.09 5.36
N ILE A 150 -17.06 19.82 5.49
CA ILE A 150 -17.56 18.91 6.53
C ILE A 150 -17.17 17.49 6.15
N THR A 151 -16.28 16.89 6.92
CA THR A 151 -15.93 15.47 6.78
C THR A 151 -16.78 14.71 7.79
N HIS A 152 -17.71 13.90 7.31
CA HIS A 152 -18.53 13.07 8.20
C HIS A 152 -17.67 11.94 8.80
N TYR A 153 -17.67 11.83 10.12
CA TYR A 153 -17.07 10.72 10.87
C TYR A 153 -18.02 9.52 10.92
#